data_AF-A0A496VVK0-F1
#
_entry.id   AF-A0A496VVK0-F1
#
_cell.length_a   1.000
_cell.length_b   1.000
_cell.length_c   1.000
_cell.angle_alpha   90.00
_cell.angle_beta   90.00
_cell.angle_gamma   90.00
#
_symmetry.space_group_name_H-M   'P 1'
#
loop_
_entity.id
_entity.type
_entity.pdbx_description
1 polymer ?
#
loop_
_entity_poly.entity_id
_entity_poly.type
_entity_poly.pdbx_seq_one_letter_code
_entity_poly.pdbx_strand_id
1 'polypeptide(L)'
;MAIEYTLMIDSQLNLTQATHFLSNRKDIEIQSDDLKAPGMTINIERADQEDQTFVQEHFFFTPRLALFFVQDKLADFKLAHSTLIQITIALLNQGDGDAILDFNGDTILFRRIKHQLFLYQDDPDFWKPFLLNWIPQPYELALTTQRENAQVPVMTNESTPCDHPATHKNRLIHLEPAVAQFIAQIANNKHKSMDEIVNAWLKKDIGNCQSLDFEKSLSPS
;
A
#
# COMPACT_ATOMS: atom_id res chain seq x y z
N MET A 1 24.49 0.49 7.90
CA MET A 1 23.82 -0.08 6.71
C MET A 1 23.72 1.01 5.66
N ALA A 2 23.78 0.68 4.38
CA ALA A 2 23.45 1.66 3.34
C ALA A 2 21.94 1.92 3.38
N ILE A 3 21.50 3.12 3.02
CA ILE A 3 20.09 3.46 2.86
C ILE A 3 19.74 3.07 1.42
N GLU A 4 18.88 2.07 1.27
CA GLU A 4 18.46 1.53 -0.03
C GLU A 4 16.94 1.63 -0.18
N TYR A 5 16.52 2.01 -1.38
CA TYR A 5 15.13 1.95 -1.79
C TYR A 5 15.02 1.07 -3.03
N THR A 6 13.99 0.24 -3.08
CA THR A 6 13.80 -0.67 -4.21
C THR A 6 12.45 -0.40 -4.86
N LEU A 7 12.48 -0.09 -6.16
CA LEU A 7 11.28 0.04 -6.99
C LEU A 7 11.12 -1.23 -7.81
N MET A 8 10.10 -2.01 -7.51
CA MET A 8 9.69 -3.16 -8.30
C MET A 8 8.48 -2.78 -9.16
N ILE A 9 8.58 -2.96 -10.47
CA ILE A 9 7.58 -2.46 -11.44
C ILE A 9 7.29 -3.47 -12.55
N ASP A 10 6.01 -3.67 -12.87
CA ASP A 10 5.57 -4.33 -14.11
C ASP A 10 5.67 -3.35 -15.29
N SER A 11 6.90 -3.10 -15.73
CA SER A 11 7.16 -2.11 -16.78
C SER A 11 6.92 -2.66 -18.19
N GLN A 12 6.44 -1.78 -19.08
CA GLN A 12 6.47 -2.05 -20.53
C GLN A 12 7.88 -1.88 -21.11
N LEU A 13 8.73 -1.12 -20.43
CA LEU A 13 10.13 -0.98 -20.80
C LEU A 13 10.90 -2.23 -20.41
N ASN A 14 11.74 -2.71 -21.31
CA ASN A 14 12.79 -3.67 -20.93
C ASN A 14 13.97 -2.95 -20.25
N LEU A 15 14.90 -3.73 -19.70
CA LEU A 15 16.08 -3.23 -19.01
C LEU A 15 16.82 -2.15 -19.82
N THR A 16 17.19 -2.45 -21.06
CA THR A 16 17.93 -1.52 -21.93
C THR A 16 17.14 -0.23 -22.19
N GLN A 17 15.84 -0.32 -22.40
CA GLN A 17 14.98 0.85 -22.61
C GLN A 17 14.86 1.70 -21.34
N ALA A 18 14.73 1.08 -20.16
CA ALA A 18 14.68 1.79 -18.88
C ALA A 18 16.01 2.49 -18.57
N THR A 19 17.15 1.81 -18.77
CA THR A 19 18.47 2.42 -18.62
C THR A 19 18.66 3.59 -19.58
N HIS A 20 18.31 3.42 -20.86
CA HIS A 20 18.39 4.50 -21.85
C HIS A 20 17.44 5.66 -21.54
N PHE A 21 16.24 5.37 -21.05
CA PHE A 21 15.28 6.41 -20.65
C PHE A 21 15.84 7.27 -19.51
N LEU A 22 16.42 6.65 -18.48
CA LEU A 22 16.99 7.39 -17.36
C LEU A 22 18.29 8.11 -17.74
N SER A 23 19.18 7.49 -18.52
CA SER A 23 20.44 8.12 -18.91
C SER A 23 20.29 9.35 -19.81
N ASN A 24 19.13 9.54 -20.45
CA ASN A 24 18.83 10.75 -21.22
C ASN A 24 18.39 11.94 -20.35
N ARG A 25 18.24 11.75 -19.03
CA ARG A 25 17.96 12.85 -18.12
C ARG A 25 19.25 13.63 -17.84
N LYS A 26 19.14 14.96 -17.83
CA LYS A 26 20.31 15.87 -17.68
C LYS A 26 21.02 15.75 -16.34
N ASP A 27 20.33 15.25 -15.33
CA ASP A 27 20.79 15.07 -13.96
C ASP A 27 21.38 13.67 -13.71
N ILE A 28 21.42 12.80 -14.71
CA ILE A 28 21.90 11.42 -14.58
C ILE A 28 23.14 11.19 -15.44
N GLU A 29 24.18 10.61 -14.83
CA GLU A 29 25.42 10.22 -15.51
C GLU A 29 25.56 8.70 -15.50
N ILE A 30 26.06 8.11 -16.58
CA ILE A 30 26.39 6.68 -16.61
C ILE A 30 27.77 6.49 -15.99
N GLN A 31 27.86 5.65 -14.95
CA GLN A 31 29.10 5.30 -14.29
C GLN A 31 29.28 3.78 -14.29
N SER A 32 30.02 3.27 -15.27
CA SER A 32 30.17 1.83 -15.53
C SER A 32 28.79 1.19 -15.80
N ASP A 33 28.34 0.30 -14.90
CA ASP A 33 27.06 -0.41 -15.00
C ASP A 33 25.94 0.29 -14.21
N ASP A 34 26.27 1.29 -13.40
CA ASP A 34 25.33 2.04 -12.59
C ASP A 34 25.01 3.42 -13.19
N LEU A 35 23.88 3.99 -12.79
CA LEU A 35 23.51 5.37 -13.08
C LEU A 35 23.73 6.23 -11.83
N LYS A 36 24.53 7.28 -11.97
CA LYS A 36 24.75 8.27 -10.92
C LYS A 36 23.70 9.37 -11.02
N ALA A 37 22.99 9.62 -9.93
CA ALA A 37 22.02 10.71 -9.81
C ALA A 37 22.34 11.57 -8.58
N PRO A 38 21.74 12.76 -8.41
CA PRO A 38 22.06 13.63 -7.28
C PRO A 38 21.76 12.95 -5.93
N GLY A 39 22.82 12.66 -5.18
CA GLY A 39 22.75 12.06 -3.85
C GLY A 39 22.50 10.54 -3.81
N MET A 40 22.57 9.85 -4.96
CA MET A 40 22.39 8.40 -5.01
C MET A 40 23.07 7.74 -6.20
N THR A 41 23.18 6.42 -6.13
CA THR A 41 23.50 5.54 -7.25
C THR A 41 22.29 4.66 -7.52
N ILE A 42 22.02 4.41 -8.80
CA ILE A 42 20.87 3.65 -9.26
C ILE A 42 21.38 2.47 -10.06
N ASN A 43 20.98 1.27 -9.64
CA ASN A 43 21.18 0.05 -10.38
C ASN A 43 19.82 -0.42 -10.91
N ILE A 44 19.78 -0.92 -12.15
CA ILE A 44 18.56 -1.43 -12.77
C ILE A 44 18.81 -2.87 -13.18
N GLU A 45 17.97 -3.76 -12.71
CA GLU A 45 18.04 -5.18 -13.03
C GLU A 45 16.67 -5.70 -13.48
N ARG A 46 16.67 -6.92 -14.00
CA ARG A 46 15.42 -7.68 -14.12
C ARG A 46 15.07 -8.18 -12.73
N ALA A 47 13.81 -8.02 -12.34
CA ALA A 47 13.33 -8.61 -11.10
C ALA A 47 13.60 -10.12 -11.12
N ASP A 48 14.25 -10.64 -10.10
CA ASP A 48 14.61 -12.05 -10.04
C ASP A 48 13.41 -12.92 -9.62
N GLN A 49 13.62 -14.21 -9.42
CA GLN A 49 12.53 -15.11 -9.04
C GLN A 49 12.01 -14.85 -7.62
N GLU A 50 12.88 -14.42 -6.70
CA GLU A 50 12.51 -14.12 -5.32
C GLU A 50 11.66 -12.84 -5.28
N ASP A 51 12.11 -11.78 -5.94
CA ASP A 51 11.36 -10.53 -6.11
C ASP A 51 9.98 -10.79 -6.72
N GLN A 52 9.95 -11.54 -7.83
CA GLN A 52 8.71 -11.86 -8.53
C GLN A 52 7.73 -12.62 -7.63
N THR A 53 8.23 -13.59 -6.85
CA THR A 53 7.40 -14.39 -5.95
C THR A 53 6.86 -13.53 -4.81
N PHE A 54 7.73 -12.77 -4.15
CA PHE A 54 7.35 -11.87 -3.06
C PHE A 54 6.25 -10.90 -3.50
N VAL A 55 6.45 -10.22 -4.63
CA VAL A 55 5.49 -9.22 -5.11
C VAL A 55 4.18 -9.87 -5.56
N GLN A 56 4.25 -11.03 -6.22
CA GLN A 56 3.05 -11.74 -6.65
C GLN A 56 2.21 -12.22 -5.47
N GLU A 57 2.82 -12.67 -4.38
CA GLU A 57 2.14 -13.16 -3.18
C GLU A 57 1.51 -12.03 -2.36
N HIS A 58 2.16 -10.87 -2.28
CA HIS A 58 1.72 -9.76 -1.40
C HIS A 58 0.95 -8.66 -2.13
N PHE A 59 1.23 -8.44 -3.41
CA PHE A 59 0.67 -7.32 -4.19
C PHE A 59 -0.03 -7.77 -5.49
N PHE A 60 -0.05 -9.07 -5.78
CA PHE A 60 -0.83 -9.68 -6.86
C PHE A 60 -0.44 -9.25 -8.29
N PHE A 61 0.80 -8.80 -8.49
CA PHE A 61 1.37 -8.57 -9.81
C PHE A 61 2.80 -9.13 -9.89
N THR A 62 3.31 -9.32 -11.11
CA THR A 62 4.68 -9.82 -11.33
C THR A 62 5.55 -8.67 -11.84
N PRO A 63 6.52 -8.16 -11.06
CA PRO A 63 7.43 -7.14 -11.52
C PRO A 63 8.37 -7.68 -12.60
N ARG A 64 8.77 -6.83 -13.54
CA ARG A 64 9.73 -7.17 -14.59
C ARG A 64 11.09 -6.52 -14.36
N LEU A 65 11.10 -5.36 -13.73
CA LEU A 65 12.29 -4.61 -13.41
C LEU A 65 12.32 -4.34 -11.91
N ALA A 66 13.53 -4.38 -11.36
CA ALA A 66 13.87 -3.88 -10.04
C ALA A 66 14.87 -2.72 -10.22
N LEU A 67 14.63 -1.61 -9.54
CA LEU A 67 15.57 -0.50 -9.47
C LEU A 67 16.00 -0.28 -8.04
N PHE A 68 17.30 -0.37 -7.80
CA PHE A 68 17.92 -0.19 -6.50
C PHE A 68 18.51 1.21 -6.41
N PHE A 69 18.00 2.02 -5.50
CA PHE A 69 18.46 3.37 -5.22
C PHE A 69 19.27 3.36 -3.94
N VAL A 70 20.60 3.41 -4.07
CA VAL A 70 21.50 3.45 -2.93
C VAL A 70 21.87 4.91 -2.65
N GLN A 71 21.42 5.44 -1.51
CA GLN A 71 21.73 6.82 -1.13
C GLN A 71 23.21 6.97 -0.76
N ASP A 72 23.84 8.05 -1.23
CA ASP A 72 25.20 8.39 -0.82
C ASP A 72 25.25 8.75 0.67
N LYS A 73 26.27 8.26 1.38
CA LYS A 73 26.43 8.47 2.83
C LYS A 73 26.44 9.94 3.28
N LEU A 74 26.81 10.85 2.37
CA LEU A 74 26.94 12.28 2.63
C LEU A 74 25.86 13.11 1.91
N ALA A 75 24.89 12.46 1.25
CA ALA A 75 23.84 13.16 0.55
C ALA A 75 22.87 13.85 1.51
N ASP A 76 22.44 15.05 1.12
CA ASP A 76 21.32 15.73 1.73
C ASP A 76 20.01 14.96 1.49
N PHE A 77 19.23 14.76 2.55
CA PHE A 77 17.97 14.02 2.50
C PHE A 77 17.03 14.59 1.44
N LYS A 78 16.86 15.92 1.42
CA LYS A 78 15.92 16.58 0.52
C LYS A 78 16.31 16.39 -0.93
N LEU A 79 17.60 16.54 -1.26
CA LEU A 79 18.11 16.30 -2.60
C LEU A 79 17.91 14.85 -3.03
N ALA A 80 18.42 13.90 -2.25
CA ALA A 80 18.34 12.48 -2.59
C ALA A 80 16.88 12.03 -2.75
N HIS A 81 16.02 12.31 -1.77
CA HIS A 81 14.64 11.82 -1.81
C HIS A 81 13.82 12.51 -2.92
N SER A 82 14.11 13.77 -3.26
CA SER A 82 13.49 14.40 -4.43
C SER A 82 13.89 13.70 -5.71
N THR A 83 15.17 13.35 -5.86
CA THR A 83 15.67 12.58 -7.02
C THR A 83 15.03 11.20 -7.09
N LEU A 84 14.93 10.48 -5.97
CA LEU A 84 14.23 9.18 -5.87
C LEU A 84 12.82 9.31 -6.43
N ILE A 85 12.00 10.17 -5.83
CA ILE A 85 10.59 10.32 -6.22
C ILE A 85 10.45 10.79 -7.67
N GLN A 86 11.26 11.75 -8.12
CA GLN A 86 11.21 12.22 -9.51
C GLN A 86 11.52 11.13 -10.53
N ILE A 87 12.50 10.26 -10.23
CA ILE A 87 12.86 9.15 -11.13
C ILE A 87 11.77 8.09 -11.10
N THR A 88 11.30 7.73 -9.92
CA THR A 88 10.20 6.78 -9.76
C THR A 88 8.95 7.23 -10.50
N ILE A 89 8.49 8.46 -10.29
CA ILE A 89 7.32 9.00 -11.00
C ILE A 89 7.57 9.09 -12.51
N ALA A 90 8.77 9.47 -12.96
CA ALA A 90 9.08 9.51 -14.39
C ALA A 90 8.95 8.13 -15.06
N LEU A 91 9.37 7.07 -14.38
CA LEU A 91 9.21 5.68 -14.85
C LEU A 91 7.76 5.24 -14.81
N LEU A 92 7.03 5.54 -13.73
CA LEU A 92 5.60 5.26 -13.64
C LEU A 92 4.82 5.96 -14.76
N ASN A 93 5.25 7.12 -15.23
CA ASN A 93 4.62 7.81 -16.36
C ASN A 93 4.91 7.18 -17.74
N GLN A 94 5.80 6.19 -17.83
CA GLN A 94 6.07 5.48 -19.10
C GLN A 94 5.04 4.37 -19.39
N GLY A 95 4.14 4.07 -18.45
CA GLY A 95 3.07 3.11 -18.69
C GLY A 95 2.21 2.85 -17.46
N ASP A 96 1.27 1.95 -17.63
CA ASP A 96 0.20 1.70 -16.67
C ASP A 96 0.48 0.58 -15.67
N GLY A 97 1.73 0.10 -15.64
CA GLY A 97 2.14 -1.05 -14.86
C GLY A 97 1.99 -0.88 -13.35
N ASP A 98 1.69 -1.98 -12.66
CA ASP A 98 1.68 -1.99 -11.21
C ASP A 98 3.11 -1.86 -10.65
N ALA A 99 3.24 -1.27 -9.46
CA ALA A 99 4.55 -1.01 -8.86
C ALA A 99 4.49 -0.94 -7.33
N ILE A 100 5.62 -1.21 -6.68
CA ILE A 100 5.85 -0.91 -5.27
C ILE A 100 7.21 -0.21 -5.11
N LEU A 101 7.29 0.70 -4.15
CA LEU A 101 8.55 1.23 -3.64
C LEU A 101 8.67 0.83 -2.19
N ASP A 102 9.73 0.11 -1.85
CA ASP A 102 10.06 -0.24 -0.48
C ASP A 102 11.38 0.39 -0.02
N PHE A 103 11.56 0.43 1.29
CA PHE A 103 12.74 0.92 1.98
C PHE A 103 13.40 -0.24 2.72
N ASN A 104 14.65 -0.54 2.34
CA ASN A 104 15.48 -1.63 2.87
C ASN A 104 14.77 -3.00 2.97
N GLY A 105 13.82 -3.32 2.08
CA GLY A 105 13.06 -4.59 2.12
C GLY A 105 12.04 -4.70 3.25
N ASP A 106 11.92 -3.67 4.11
CA ASP A 106 11.12 -3.75 5.34
C ASP A 106 9.83 -2.94 5.27
N THR A 107 9.89 -1.74 4.67
CA THR A 107 8.78 -0.77 4.71
C THR A 107 8.34 -0.39 3.32
N ILE A 108 7.09 -0.69 2.97
CA ILE A 108 6.50 -0.21 1.70
C ILE A 108 6.17 1.27 1.85
N LEU A 109 6.75 2.11 0.99
CA LEU A 109 6.54 3.56 0.99
C LEU A 109 5.37 3.95 0.10
N PHE A 110 5.24 3.32 -1.07
CA PHE A 110 4.04 3.45 -1.90
C PHE A 110 3.79 2.18 -2.70
N ARG A 111 2.56 2.07 -3.21
CA ARG A 111 2.23 1.14 -4.31
C ARG A 111 1.35 1.81 -5.36
N ARG A 112 1.47 1.36 -6.61
CA ARG A 112 0.52 1.64 -7.68
C ARG A 112 -0.13 0.33 -8.10
N ILE A 113 -1.45 0.23 -7.97
CA ILE A 113 -2.23 -0.94 -8.39
C ILE A 113 -3.42 -0.47 -9.20
N LYS A 114 -3.61 -1.01 -10.42
CA LYS A 114 -4.72 -0.64 -11.32
C LYS A 114 -4.84 0.88 -11.49
N HIS A 115 -3.71 1.54 -11.77
CA HIS A 115 -3.56 2.98 -11.95
C HIS A 115 -3.81 3.86 -10.71
N GLN A 116 -4.16 3.28 -9.56
CA GLN A 116 -4.33 4.01 -8.32
C GLN A 116 -3.02 4.00 -7.52
N LEU A 117 -2.54 5.19 -7.14
CA LEU A 117 -1.34 5.36 -6.33
C LEU A 117 -1.72 5.52 -4.84
N PHE A 118 -1.13 4.69 -3.99
CA PHE A 118 -1.29 4.72 -2.54
C PHE A 118 0.06 5.04 -1.89
N LEU A 119 0.12 6.08 -1.07
CA LEU A 119 1.30 6.45 -0.29
C LEU A 119 1.11 6.00 1.15
N TYR A 120 2.01 5.16 1.65
CA TYR A 120 1.92 4.59 2.98
C TYR A 120 2.61 5.47 4.02
N GLN A 121 1.91 5.77 5.11
CA GLN A 121 2.38 6.67 6.15
C GLN A 121 3.05 5.95 7.34
N ASP A 122 3.44 4.69 7.16
CA ASP A 122 4.08 3.90 8.22
C ASP A 122 5.48 4.44 8.58
N ASP A 123 6.15 5.13 7.66
CA ASP A 123 7.33 5.96 7.93
C ASP A 123 6.93 7.45 7.96
N PRO A 124 6.76 8.06 9.16
CA PRO A 124 6.38 9.46 9.29
C PRO A 124 7.51 10.43 8.89
N ASP A 125 8.74 9.94 8.76
CA ASP A 125 9.89 10.74 8.40
C ASP A 125 10.18 10.77 6.91
N PHE A 126 9.70 9.78 6.16
CA PHE A 126 9.86 9.76 4.72
C PHE A 126 9.00 10.82 4.00
N TRP A 127 7.67 10.78 4.16
CA TRP A 127 6.75 11.63 3.40
C TRP A 127 6.70 13.08 3.90
N LYS A 128 7.69 13.88 3.49
CA LYS A 128 7.71 15.33 3.73
C LYS A 128 6.93 16.10 2.65
N PRO A 129 6.33 17.26 2.97
CA PRO A 129 5.51 18.02 2.01
C PRO A 129 6.19 18.35 0.68
N PHE A 130 7.50 18.57 0.67
CA PHE A 130 8.24 18.87 -0.57
C PHE A 130 8.32 17.68 -1.54
N LEU A 131 8.20 16.44 -1.04
CA LEU A 131 8.18 15.24 -1.87
C LEU A 131 6.84 15.08 -2.59
N LEU A 132 5.74 15.44 -1.90
CA LEU A 132 4.39 15.34 -2.44
C LEU A 132 4.18 16.23 -3.68
N ASN A 133 4.95 17.31 -3.82
CA ASN A 133 4.93 18.17 -5.01
C ASN A 133 5.36 17.45 -6.31
N TRP A 134 6.06 16.31 -6.19
CA TRP A 134 6.51 15.52 -7.33
C TRP A 134 5.52 14.42 -7.72
N ILE A 135 4.50 14.17 -6.89
CA ILE A 135 3.57 13.07 -7.07
C ILE A 135 2.31 13.57 -7.78
N PRO A 136 1.97 13.02 -8.96
CA PRO A 136 0.77 13.42 -9.66
C PRO A 136 -0.48 12.97 -8.90
N GLN A 137 -1.47 13.85 -8.84
CA GLN A 137 -2.80 13.51 -8.34
C GLN A 137 -3.59 12.75 -9.43
N PRO A 138 -4.50 11.82 -9.07
CA PRO A 138 -4.90 11.48 -7.69
C PRO A 138 -3.95 10.47 -7.01
N TYR A 139 -3.73 10.64 -5.71
CA TYR A 139 -3.16 9.60 -4.83
C TYR A 139 -3.94 9.52 -3.52
N GLU A 140 -3.90 8.35 -2.88
CA GLU A 140 -4.49 8.11 -1.55
C GLU A 140 -3.40 7.94 -0.49
N LEU A 141 -3.67 8.43 0.72
CA LEU A 141 -2.82 8.17 1.88
C LEU A 141 -3.36 6.94 2.60
N ALA A 142 -2.50 5.96 2.85
CA ALA A 142 -2.86 4.67 3.45
C ALA A 142 -1.88 4.26 4.57
N LEU A 143 -2.18 3.16 5.25
CA LEU A 143 -1.27 2.46 6.17
C LEU A 143 -1.15 1.01 5.71
N THR A 144 0.04 0.43 5.73
CA THR A 144 0.28 -0.98 5.33
C THR A 144 -0.49 -1.97 6.20
N THR A 145 -0.86 -1.57 7.42
CA THR A 145 -1.74 -2.33 8.32
C THR A 145 -3.21 -2.39 7.85
N GLN A 146 -3.61 -1.58 6.87
CA GLN A 146 -4.90 -1.72 6.21
C GLN A 146 -4.83 -2.91 5.25
N ARG A 147 -5.58 -3.98 5.56
CA ARG A 147 -5.78 -5.09 4.60
C ARG A 147 -6.53 -4.54 3.39
N GLU A 148 -5.78 -4.23 2.33
CA GLU A 148 -6.36 -3.84 1.06
C GLU A 148 -6.64 -5.12 0.23
N ASN A 149 -7.94 -5.41 0.08
CA ASN A 149 -8.59 -6.44 -0.74
C ASN A 149 -8.76 -7.86 -0.15
N ALA A 150 -9.92 -8.04 0.49
CA ALA A 150 -10.77 -9.16 0.15
C ALA A 150 -11.26 -8.99 -1.31
N GLN A 151 -10.86 -9.88 -2.22
CA GLN A 151 -11.68 -10.44 -3.32
C GLN A 151 -10.83 -11.27 -4.30
N VAL A 152 -10.76 -12.59 -4.05
CA VAL A 152 -10.96 -13.61 -5.08
C VAL A 152 -11.81 -14.70 -4.43
N PRO A 153 -13.02 -15.03 -4.93
CA PRO A 153 -13.72 -16.22 -4.50
C PRO A 153 -12.99 -17.43 -5.10
N VAL A 154 -12.35 -18.22 -4.24
CA VAL A 154 -11.94 -19.57 -4.59
C VAL A 154 -13.22 -20.36 -4.85
N MET A 155 -13.56 -20.56 -6.13
CA MET A 155 -14.49 -21.62 -6.52
C MET A 155 -13.77 -22.96 -6.31
N THR A 156 -13.97 -23.56 -5.15
CA THR A 156 -13.81 -25.01 -4.99
C THR A 156 -15.18 -25.66 -5.06
N ASN A 157 -15.43 -26.31 -6.19
CA ASN A 157 -16.56 -27.23 -6.37
C ASN A 157 -16.38 -28.46 -5.46
N GLU A 158 -17.43 -28.76 -4.70
CA GLU A 158 -17.96 -30.07 -4.26
C GLU A 158 -16.94 -31.13 -3.76
N SER A 159 -17.08 -31.73 -2.57
CA SER A 159 -18.22 -32.55 -2.14
C SER A 159 -18.06 -33.05 -0.70
N THR A 160 -19.20 -33.40 -0.10
CA THR A 160 -19.48 -34.32 1.04
C THR A 160 -19.44 -33.82 2.50
N PRO A 161 -20.39 -34.31 3.35
CA PRO A 161 -20.97 -33.58 4.48
C PRO A 161 -20.53 -34.17 5.84
N CYS A 162 -20.51 -33.32 6.88
CA CYS A 162 -20.59 -33.78 8.27
C CYS A 162 -21.21 -32.71 9.18
N ASP A 163 -22.02 -33.19 10.12
CA ASP A 163 -22.89 -32.49 11.06
C ASP A 163 -22.18 -31.61 12.11
N HIS A 164 -22.77 -30.42 12.35
CA HIS A 164 -22.80 -29.52 13.54
C HIS A 164 -21.53 -29.20 14.40
N PRO A 165 -21.45 -28.07 15.14
CA PRO A 165 -22.45 -27.01 15.40
C PRO A 165 -21.98 -25.58 15.01
N ALA A 166 -22.87 -24.61 15.17
CA ALA A 166 -22.78 -23.21 14.75
C ALA A 166 -21.39 -22.56 14.94
N THR A 167 -20.65 -22.42 13.86
CA THR A 167 -19.52 -21.49 13.78
C THR A 167 -20.06 -20.07 13.86
N HIS A 168 -19.55 -19.31 14.84
CA HIS A 168 -19.65 -17.85 14.85
C HIS A 168 -19.27 -17.35 13.46
N LYS A 169 -20.26 -16.91 12.68
CA LYS A 169 -19.99 -16.21 11.43
C LYS A 169 -19.21 -14.95 11.80
N ASN A 170 -17.90 -14.97 11.58
CA ASN A 170 -17.06 -13.77 11.63
C ASN A 170 -17.64 -12.78 10.63
N ARG A 171 -18.49 -11.87 11.13
CA ARG A 171 -19.06 -10.78 10.35
C ARG A 171 -18.04 -9.66 10.36
N LEU A 172 -17.46 -9.39 9.20
CA LEU A 172 -16.56 -8.27 8.99
C LEU A 172 -17.40 -7.00 8.87
N ILE A 173 -17.03 -5.96 9.62
CA ILE A 173 -17.67 -4.65 9.62
C ILE A 173 -16.60 -3.63 9.26
N HIS A 174 -16.86 -2.82 8.24
CA HIS A 174 -15.98 -1.70 7.88
C HIS A 174 -16.33 -0.47 8.72
N LEU A 175 -15.32 0.14 9.32
CA LEU A 175 -15.45 1.36 10.13
C LEU A 175 -14.59 2.46 9.51
N GLU A 176 -15.10 3.68 9.51
CA GLU A 176 -14.32 4.86 9.13
C GLU A 176 -13.12 5.04 10.09
N PRO A 177 -11.94 5.50 9.62
CA PRO A 177 -10.71 5.52 10.43
C PRO A 177 -10.84 6.26 11.77
N ALA A 178 -11.51 7.41 11.79
CA ALA A 178 -11.77 8.16 13.01
C ALA A 178 -12.62 7.36 14.01
N VAL A 179 -13.60 6.60 13.50
CA VAL A 179 -14.50 5.75 14.31
C VAL A 179 -13.74 4.53 14.85
N ALA A 180 -12.88 3.91 14.04
CA ALA A 180 -12.05 2.79 14.47
C ALA A 180 -11.05 3.21 15.57
N GLN A 181 -10.37 4.34 15.40
CA GLN A 181 -9.48 4.90 16.42
C GLN A 181 -10.22 5.21 17.72
N PHE A 182 -11.41 5.81 17.61
CA PHE A 182 -12.24 6.11 18.77
C PHE A 182 -12.69 4.83 19.51
N ILE A 183 -13.12 3.80 18.78
CA ILE A 183 -13.51 2.51 19.36
C ILE A 183 -12.31 1.82 20.03
N ALA A 184 -11.12 1.88 19.42
CA ALA A 184 -9.90 1.33 20.01
C ALA A 184 -9.53 2.01 21.33
N GLN A 185 -9.67 3.34 21.42
CA GLN A 185 -9.47 4.09 22.67
C GLN A 185 -10.47 3.66 23.75
N ILE A 186 -11.74 3.48 23.41
CA ILE A 186 -12.77 3.00 24.35
C ILE A 186 -12.48 1.57 24.82
N ALA A 187 -12.06 0.69 23.91
CA ALA A 187 -11.71 -0.68 24.20
C ALA A 187 -10.56 -0.76 25.22
N ASN A 188 -9.51 0.05 25.00
CA ASN A 188 -8.39 0.16 25.92
C ASN A 188 -8.82 0.69 27.31
N ASN A 189 -9.60 1.77 27.35
CA ASN A 189 -10.08 2.37 28.60
C ASN A 189 -11.01 1.45 29.40
N LYS A 190 -11.69 0.51 28.74
CA LYS A 190 -12.63 -0.42 29.38
C LYS A 190 -12.04 -1.81 29.61
N HIS A 191 -10.78 -2.04 29.22
CA HIS A 191 -10.14 -3.36 29.23
C HIS A 191 -10.98 -4.44 28.53
N LYS A 192 -11.54 -4.09 27.38
CA LYS A 192 -12.39 -4.96 26.55
C LYS A 192 -11.83 -5.08 25.14
N SER A 193 -12.22 -6.11 24.42
CA SER A 193 -11.87 -6.22 23.00
C SER A 193 -12.68 -5.23 22.15
N MET A 194 -12.16 -4.85 20.99
CA MET A 194 -12.92 -4.02 20.05
C MET A 194 -14.23 -4.68 19.63
N ASP A 195 -14.24 -6.01 19.45
CA ASP A 195 -15.45 -6.77 19.12
C ASP A 195 -16.52 -6.66 20.21
N GLU A 196 -16.14 -6.67 21.49
CA GLU A 196 -17.08 -6.49 22.59
C GLU A 196 -17.70 -5.08 22.58
N ILE A 197 -16.90 -4.06 22.26
CA ILE A 197 -17.38 -2.68 22.15
C ILE A 197 -18.34 -2.52 20.97
N VAL A 198 -17.97 -3.05 19.79
CA VAL A 198 -18.79 -3.00 18.57
C VAL A 198 -20.10 -3.78 18.76
N ASN A 199 -20.04 -4.99 19.32
CA ASN A 199 -21.24 -5.79 19.57
C ASN A 199 -22.18 -5.14 20.59
N ALA A 200 -21.64 -4.50 21.64
CA ALA A 200 -22.46 -3.77 22.60
C ALA A 200 -23.14 -2.54 21.97
N TRP A 201 -22.42 -1.85 21.10
CA TRP A 201 -22.96 -0.71 20.35
C TRP A 201 -24.07 -1.15 19.38
N LEU A 202 -23.82 -2.16 18.54
CA LEU A 202 -24.81 -2.71 17.61
C LEU A 202 -26.06 -3.23 18.31
N LYS A 203 -25.90 -3.94 19.45
CA LYS A 203 -27.05 -4.40 20.24
C LYS A 203 -27.92 -3.24 20.73
N LYS A 204 -27.29 -2.15 21.17
CA LYS A 204 -28.00 -0.95 21.61
C LYS A 204 -28.72 -0.28 20.45
N ASP A 205 -28.07 -0.18 19.29
CA ASP A 205 -28.63 0.49 18.12
C ASP A 205 -29.78 -0.29 17.48
N ILE A 206 -29.66 -1.63 17.39
CA ILE A 206 -30.74 -2.51 16.95
C ILE A 206 -31.94 -2.42 17.90
N GLY A 207 -31.71 -2.36 19.22
CA GLY A 207 -32.77 -2.16 20.20
C GLY A 207 -33.53 -0.85 19.99
N ASN A 208 -32.80 0.22 19.64
CA ASN A 208 -33.39 1.53 19.34
C ASN A 208 -34.16 1.54 18.00
N CYS A 209 -33.65 0.86 16.96
CA CYS A 209 -34.32 0.72 15.68
C CYS A 209 -35.63 -0.07 15.80
N GLN A 210 -35.65 -1.15 16.59
CA GLN A 210 -36.87 -1.94 16.83
C GLN A 210 -37.93 -1.17 17.63
N SER A 211 -37.53 -0.26 18.52
CA SER A 211 -38.48 0.64 19.21
C SER A 211 -39.07 1.72 18.28
N LEU A 212 -38.30 2.20 17.29
CA LEU A 212 -38.75 3.21 16.32
C LEU A 212 -39.78 2.64 15.31
N ASP A 213 -39.65 1.37 14.94
CA ASP A 213 -40.62 0.69 14.06
C ASP A 213 -41.93 0.38 14.79
N PHE A 214 -41.89 0.18 16.12
CA PHE A 214 -43.09 -0.01 16.94
C PHE A 214 -43.93 1.28 17.06
N GLU A 215 -43.29 2.44 17.25
CA GLU A 215 -44.00 3.73 17.35
C GLU A 215 -44.64 4.18 16.02
N LYS A 216 -44.05 3.84 14.87
CA LYS A 216 -44.66 4.10 13.56
C LYS A 216 -45.87 3.20 13.25
N SER A 217 -45.95 2.03 13.88
CA SER A 217 -47.09 1.11 13.71
C SER A 217 -48.32 1.44 14.57
N LEU A 218 -48.17 2.38 15.53
CA LEU A 218 -49.21 2.75 16.50
C LEU A 218 -49.80 4.16 16.27
N SER A 219 -49.52 4.78 15.13
CA SER A 219 -50.20 6.02 14.73
C SER A 219 -51.33 5.70 13.73
N PRO A 220 -52.58 5.41 14.17
CA PRO A 220 -53.71 5.54 13.29
C PRO A 220 -53.95 7.03 13.01
N SER A 221 -54.26 7.28 11.74
CA SER A 221 -54.74 8.53 11.13
C SER A 221 -55.58 9.44 12.03
#